data_AF-A0A3M5FVM5-F1
#
_entry.id   AF-A0A3M5FVM5-F1
#
_cell.length_a   1.000
_cell.length_b   1.000
_cell.length_c   1.000
_cell.angle_alpha   90.00
_cell.angle_beta   90.00
_cell.angle_gamma   90.00
#
_symmetry.space_group_name_H-M   'P 1'
#
loop_
_entity.id
_entity.type
_entity.pdbx_description
1 polymer ?
#
loop_
_entity_poly.entity_id
_entity_poly.type
_entity_poly.pdbx_seq_one_letter_code
_entity_poly.pdbx_strand_id
1 'polypeptide(L)'
;RTKPKKGGDTLSVKWRYEAPHVTRGYRWFITKDGWNESTRLTRNHFDEQPFHKEISPLKPFSQHRDALQPTEEHSAELPKNKKGHHVILLLWIVAESPMAFYQAFDVDFDASESEE
;
A
#
# COMPACT_ATOMS: atom_id res chain seq x y z
N ARG A 1 14.88 -5.81 -12.24
CA ARG A 1 14.00 -4.91 -13.04
C ARG A 1 12.58 -5.43 -12.86
N THR A 2 11.69 -4.63 -12.28
CA THR A 2 10.28 -4.97 -12.11
C THR A 2 9.62 -5.07 -13.48
N LYS A 3 8.67 -5.99 -13.66
CA LYS A 3 7.87 -6.04 -14.88
C LYS A 3 6.98 -4.79 -14.91
N PRO A 4 6.83 -4.15 -16.07
CA PRO A 4 5.91 -3.03 -16.19
C PRO A 4 4.49 -3.43 -15.79
N LYS A 5 3.77 -2.47 -15.23
CA LYS A 5 2.38 -2.56 -14.78
C LYS A 5 1.52 -1.60 -15.59
N LYS A 6 0.27 -1.96 -15.80
CA LYS A 6 -0.74 -1.05 -16.33
C LYS A 6 -1.56 -0.47 -15.20
N GLY A 7 -2.03 0.75 -15.38
CA GLY A 7 -3.05 1.32 -14.51
C GLY A 7 -4.30 0.44 -14.51
N GLY A 8 -4.86 0.13 -13.34
CA GLY A 8 -5.95 -0.83 -13.18
C GLY A 8 -5.51 -2.29 -12.98
N ASP A 9 -4.21 -2.61 -13.13
CA ASP A 9 -3.71 -3.92 -12.72
C ASP A 9 -3.87 -4.09 -11.20
N THR A 10 -4.05 -5.34 -10.76
CA THR A 10 -4.02 -5.66 -9.32
C THR A 10 -2.59 -5.98 -8.88
N LEU A 11 -2.11 -5.30 -7.83
CA LEU A 11 -0.90 -5.69 -7.12
C LEU A 11 -1.28 -6.59 -5.94
N SER A 12 -0.82 -7.84 -5.98
CA SER A 12 -1.01 -8.82 -4.90
C SER A 12 0.26 -8.98 -4.08
N VAL A 13 0.12 -8.97 -2.76
CA VAL A 13 1.21 -9.11 -1.78
C VAL A 13 0.83 -10.18 -0.77
N LYS A 14 1.73 -11.13 -0.54
CA LYS A 14 1.62 -12.09 0.56
C LYS A 14 2.59 -11.72 1.66
N TRP A 15 2.08 -11.45 2.85
CA TRP A 15 2.87 -11.08 4.02
C TRP A 15 3.03 -12.26 4.96
N ARG A 16 4.27 -12.56 5.35
CA ARG A 16 4.57 -13.51 6.43
C ARG A 16 4.75 -12.75 7.72
N TYR A 17 4.00 -13.12 8.75
CA TYR A 17 4.07 -12.50 10.07
C TYR A 17 4.87 -13.37 11.03
N GLU A 18 5.89 -12.78 11.65
CA GLU A 18 6.72 -13.47 12.66
C GLU A 18 6.18 -13.28 14.08
N ALA A 19 5.31 -12.28 14.29
CA ALA A 19 4.60 -12.04 15.53
C ALA A 19 3.16 -11.58 15.24
N PRO A 20 2.15 -12.13 15.94
CA PRO A 20 0.79 -11.67 15.82
C PRO A 20 0.60 -10.34 16.56
N HIS A 21 0.16 -9.32 15.83
CA HIS A 21 -0.28 -8.04 16.39
C HIS A 21 -1.76 -7.81 16.08
N VAL A 22 -2.52 -7.29 17.05
CA VAL A 22 -3.92 -6.87 16.83
C VAL A 22 -3.93 -5.81 15.75
N THR A 23 -4.62 -6.09 14.66
CA THR A 23 -4.53 -5.33 13.42
C THR A 23 -5.72 -4.39 13.31
N ARG A 24 -5.44 -3.10 13.14
CA ARG A 24 -6.48 -2.14 12.79
C ARG A 24 -6.81 -2.19 11.31
N GLY A 25 -5.81 -2.47 10.49
CA GLY A 25 -5.96 -2.62 9.06
C GLY A 25 -4.76 -2.08 8.30
N TYR A 26 -5.01 -1.78 7.02
CA TYR A 26 -3.99 -1.53 6.03
C TYR A 26 -4.27 -0.26 5.22
N ARG A 27 -3.21 0.42 4.80
CA ARG A 27 -3.29 1.57 3.90
C ARG A 27 -2.21 1.48 2.84
N TRP A 28 -2.59 1.84 1.62
CA TRP A 28 -1.71 1.84 0.46
C TRP A 28 -1.57 3.27 -0.05
N PHE A 29 -0.35 3.77 -0.04
CA PHE A 29 0.01 5.05 -0.63
C PHE A 29 0.85 4.83 -1.86
N ILE A 30 0.85 5.79 -2.77
CA ILE A 30 1.66 5.79 -3.97
C ILE A 30 2.26 7.17 -4.16
N THR A 31 3.44 7.24 -4.77
CA THR A 31 4.07 8.52 -5.09
C THR A 31 3.24 9.32 -6.10
N LYS A 32 3.30 10.66 -6.02
CA LYS A 32 2.71 11.61 -6.97
C LYS A 32 3.36 11.45 -8.34
N ASP A 33 2.66 11.84 -9.40
CA ASP A 33 3.27 11.95 -10.73
C ASP A 33 4.38 13.01 -10.70
N GLY A 34 5.52 12.71 -11.31
CA GLY A 34 6.68 13.60 -11.35
C GLY A 34 7.41 13.75 -10.00
N TRP A 35 7.23 12.82 -9.05
CA TRP A 35 8.02 12.82 -7.82
C TRP A 35 9.53 12.69 -8.11
N ASN A 36 10.36 13.27 -7.25
CA ASN A 36 11.81 13.29 -7.48
C ASN A 36 12.49 11.97 -7.07
N GLU A 37 12.68 11.09 -8.05
CA GLU A 37 13.35 9.78 -7.91
C GLU A 37 14.82 9.87 -7.50
N SER A 38 15.49 11.00 -7.72
CA SER A 38 16.90 11.18 -7.35
C SER A 38 17.13 11.44 -5.86
N THR A 39 16.05 11.52 -5.07
CA THR A 39 16.09 11.85 -3.65
C THR A 39 15.53 10.74 -2.78
N ARG A 40 15.92 10.71 -1.50
CA ARG A 40 15.33 9.79 -0.52
C ARG A 40 13.83 10.04 -0.40
N LEU A 41 13.05 8.96 -0.27
CA LEU A 41 11.60 9.04 -0.10
C LEU A 41 11.23 9.89 1.12
N THR A 42 10.32 10.84 0.91
CA THR A 42 9.72 11.66 1.97
C THR A 42 8.21 11.57 1.86
N ARG A 43 7.49 11.95 2.93
CA ARG A 43 6.02 12.01 2.92
C ARG A 43 5.47 12.89 1.80
N ASN A 44 6.18 13.96 1.43
CA ASN A 44 5.74 14.90 0.40
C ASN A 44 5.72 14.28 -1.01
N HIS A 45 6.43 13.18 -1.22
CA HIS A 45 6.44 12.45 -2.49
C HIS A 45 5.16 11.63 -2.70
N PHE A 46 4.38 11.34 -1.65
CA PHE A 46 3.18 10.51 -1.72
C PHE A 46 1.90 11.34 -1.85
N ASP A 47 0.92 10.79 -2.55
CA ASP A 47 -0.45 11.33 -2.52
C ASP A 47 -0.95 11.41 -1.06
N GLU A 48 -1.66 12.48 -0.72
CA GLU A 48 -2.10 12.71 0.67
C GLU A 48 -3.08 11.64 1.17
N GLN A 49 -3.90 11.14 0.25
CA GLN A 49 -4.86 10.08 0.54
C GLN A 49 -4.32 8.73 0.06
N PRO A 50 -4.54 7.65 0.83
CA PRO A 50 -4.25 6.33 0.33
C PRO A 50 -5.18 6.00 -0.84
N PHE A 51 -4.65 5.36 -1.87
CA PHE A 51 -5.47 4.92 -3.01
C PHE A 51 -6.28 3.66 -2.68
N HIS A 52 -5.83 2.88 -1.69
CA HIS A 52 -6.56 1.73 -1.16
C HIS A 52 -6.44 1.66 0.36
N LYS A 53 -7.53 1.28 1.04
CA LYS A 53 -7.54 1.16 2.51
C LYS A 53 -8.54 0.10 2.96
N GLU A 54 -8.13 -0.65 3.96
CA GLU A 54 -8.95 -1.66 4.62
C GLU A 54 -8.79 -1.43 6.11
N ILE A 55 -9.73 -0.74 6.74
CA ILE A 55 -9.64 -0.35 8.15
C ILE A 55 -10.83 -0.92 8.89
N SER A 56 -10.58 -1.74 9.91
CA SER A 56 -11.61 -2.31 10.75
C SER A 56 -12.31 -1.23 11.59
N PRO A 57 -13.66 -1.25 11.67
CA PRO A 57 -14.41 -0.36 12.53
C PRO A 57 -14.51 -0.86 13.99
N LEU A 58 -14.14 -2.11 14.26
CA LEU A 58 -14.36 -2.77 15.55
C LEU A 58 -13.67 -2.05 16.70
N LYS A 59 -14.40 -1.82 17.79
CA LYS A 59 -13.91 -1.22 19.03
C LYS A 59 -14.75 -1.72 20.22
N PRO A 60 -14.16 -1.84 21.42
CA PRO A 60 -12.74 -1.66 21.73
C PRO A 60 -11.91 -2.83 21.18
N PHE A 61 -10.69 -2.56 20.68
CA PHE A 61 -9.87 -3.59 20.02
C PHE A 61 -9.56 -4.80 20.92
N SER A 62 -9.43 -4.56 22.22
CA SER A 62 -9.16 -5.59 23.23
C SER A 62 -10.23 -6.67 23.33
N GLN A 63 -11.48 -6.38 22.92
CA GLN A 63 -12.59 -7.34 22.91
C GLN A 63 -12.75 -8.08 21.58
N HIS A 64 -11.96 -7.71 20.56
CA HIS A 64 -12.08 -8.24 19.20
C HIS A 64 -10.77 -8.83 18.67
N ARG A 65 -9.84 -9.23 19.55
CA ARG A 65 -8.49 -9.70 19.16
C ARG A 65 -8.54 -10.87 18.16
N ASP A 66 -9.47 -11.80 18.33
CA ASP A 66 -9.62 -12.95 17.43
C ASP A 66 -10.12 -12.55 16.03
N ALA A 67 -10.96 -11.51 15.95
CA ALA A 67 -11.45 -10.97 14.68
C ALA A 67 -10.46 -9.96 14.03
N LEU A 68 -9.49 -9.47 14.80
CA LEU A 68 -8.49 -8.47 14.39
C LEU A 68 -7.10 -9.09 14.20
N GLN A 69 -7.06 -10.33 13.71
CA GLN A 69 -5.83 -10.97 13.27
C GLN A 69 -5.33 -10.34 11.96
N PRO A 70 -4.01 -10.32 11.71
CA PRO A 70 -3.48 -9.80 10.46
C PRO A 70 -3.87 -10.68 9.26
N THR A 71 -4.21 -10.05 8.13
CA THR A 71 -4.46 -10.73 6.86
C THR A 71 -3.13 -11.07 6.19
N GLU A 72 -2.96 -12.28 5.66
CA GLU A 72 -1.74 -12.67 4.92
C GLU A 72 -1.73 -12.17 3.48
N GLU A 73 -2.86 -12.29 2.79
CA GLU A 73 -3.00 -11.93 1.37
C GLU A 73 -3.64 -10.57 1.23
N HIS A 74 -2.92 -9.66 0.59
CA HIS A 74 -3.40 -8.31 0.30
C HIS A 74 -3.42 -8.09 -1.20
N SER A 75 -4.39 -7.32 -1.66
CA SER A 75 -4.42 -6.87 -3.03
C SER A 75 -4.99 -5.46 -3.13
N ALA A 76 -4.48 -4.69 -4.09
CA ALA A 76 -5.00 -3.37 -4.39
C ALA A 76 -4.96 -3.13 -5.91
N GLU A 77 -6.02 -2.54 -6.46
CA GLU A 77 -6.03 -2.05 -7.83
C GLU A 77 -5.12 -0.83 -7.94
N LEU A 78 -4.19 -0.85 -8.89
CA LEU A 78 -3.27 0.25 -9.13
C LEU A 78 -4.00 1.44 -9.75
N PRO A 79 -3.72 2.69 -9.32
CA PRO A 79 -4.38 3.85 -9.91
C PRO A 79 -4.15 3.95 -11.41
N LYS A 80 -5.21 4.28 -12.16
CA LYS A 80 -5.20 4.25 -13.63
C LYS A 80 -4.39 5.39 -14.27
N ASN A 81 -4.11 6.44 -13.51
CA ASN A 81 -3.55 7.70 -14.00
C ASN A 81 -2.06 7.89 -13.72
N LYS A 82 -1.35 6.85 -13.25
CA LYS A 82 0.09 6.89 -12.95
C LYS A 82 0.94 6.56 -14.18
N LYS A 83 2.15 7.11 -14.27
CA LYS A 83 3.06 6.93 -15.42
C LYS A 83 4.52 6.85 -14.97
N GLY A 84 5.27 5.92 -15.54
CA GLY A 84 6.68 5.73 -15.21
C GLY A 84 6.88 5.12 -13.82
N HIS A 85 8.04 5.39 -13.21
CA HIS A 85 8.41 4.78 -11.94
C HIS A 85 7.68 5.42 -10.75
N HIS A 86 7.14 4.56 -9.89
CA HIS A 86 6.49 4.95 -8.65
C HIS A 86 6.89 4.00 -7.52
N VAL A 87 6.74 4.50 -6.30
CA VAL A 87 6.85 3.68 -5.10
C VAL A 87 5.48 3.56 -4.45
N ILE A 88 5.08 2.33 -4.17
CA ILE A 88 3.91 2.01 -3.37
C ILE A 88 4.37 1.72 -1.95
N LEU A 89 3.65 2.26 -0.98
CA LEU A 89 3.89 2.05 0.45
C LEU A 89 2.67 1.38 1.07
N LEU A 90 2.82 0.11 1.47
CA LEU A 90 1.83 -0.65 2.24
C LEU A 90 2.13 -0.50 3.73
N LEU A 91 1.12 -0.02 4.47
CA LEU A 91 1.16 0.10 5.92
C LEU A 91 0.33 -1.00 6.56
N TRP A 92 0.87 -1.66 7.57
CA TRP A 92 0.13 -2.46 8.54
C TRP A 92 -0.01 -1.69 9.85
N ILE A 93 -1.23 -1.28 10.18
CA ILE A 93 -1.52 -0.44 11.35
C ILE A 93 -1.87 -1.34 12.53
N VAL A 94 -1.09 -1.24 13.60
CA VAL A 94 -1.33 -1.97 14.85
C VAL A 94 -2.43 -1.26 15.64
N ALA A 95 -3.46 -1.98 16.08
CA ALA A 95 -4.64 -1.38 16.70
C ALA A 95 -4.38 -0.84 18.11
N GLU A 96 -3.52 -1.52 18.87
CA GLU A 96 -3.26 -1.24 20.29
C GLU A 96 -1.98 -0.42 20.51
N SER A 97 -1.44 0.19 19.46
CA SER A 97 -0.26 1.05 19.55
C SER A 97 -0.32 2.17 18.50
N PRO A 98 0.48 3.25 18.63
CA PRO A 98 0.61 4.25 17.58
C PRO A 98 1.49 3.81 16.40
N MET A 99 1.97 2.57 16.39
CA MET A 99 2.96 2.07 15.42
C MET A 99 2.31 1.44 14.19
N ALA A 100 3.10 1.37 13.11
CA ALA A 100 2.79 0.61 11.92
C ALA A 100 4.05 -0.05 11.35
N PHE A 101 3.88 -1.16 10.63
CA PHE A 101 4.92 -1.73 9.79
C PHE A 101 4.77 -1.18 8.37
N TYR A 102 5.88 -0.96 7.68
CA TYR A 102 5.92 -0.31 6.37
C TYR A 102 6.66 -1.20 5.38
N GLN A 103 6.04 -1.49 4.24
CA GLN A 103 6.66 -2.20 3.13
C GLN A 103 6.59 -1.34 1.86
N ALA A 104 7.74 -1.07 1.25
CA ALA A 104 7.83 -0.33 0.00
C ALA A 104 7.96 -1.30 -1.19
N PHE A 105 7.33 -0.94 -2.31
CA PHE A 105 7.39 -1.65 -3.57
C PHE A 105 7.66 -0.67 -4.70
N ASP A 106 8.74 -0.90 -5.45
CA ASP A 106 8.97 -0.22 -6.71
C ASP A 106 8.06 -0.80 -7.79
N VAL A 107 7.37 0.06 -8.52
CA VAL A 107 6.53 -0.29 -9.66
C VAL A 107 6.84 0.65 -10.82
N ASP A 108 6.71 0.13 -12.04
CA ASP A 108 6.91 0.92 -13.25
C ASP A 108 5.61 0.83 -14.06
N PHE A 109 4.99 1.97 -14.32
CA PHE A 109 3.76 2.06 -15.08
C PHE A 109 4.10 2.25 -16.56
N ASP A 110 3.86 1.20 -17.36
CA ASP A 110 4.09 1.23 -18.81
C ASP A 110 3.09 2.21 -19.44
N ALA A 111 3.61 3.15 -20.23
CA ALA A 111 2.79 3.90 -21.17
C ALA A 111 2.48 2.98 -22.36
N SER A 112 1.57 2.03 -22.22
CA SER A 112 1.08 1.31 -23.40
C SER A 112 0.21 2.26 -24.24
N GLU A 113 0.83 2.72 -25.34
CA GLU A 113 0.34 3.25 -26.61
C GLU A 113 -1.07 3.87 -26.62
N SER A 114 -1.13 5.14 -27.02
CA SER A 114 -2.32 5.76 -27.59
C SER A 114 -2.86 4.88 -28.72
N GLU A 115 -4.02 4.27 -28.51
CA GLU A 115 -4.84 3.78 -29.62
C GLU A 115 -5.38 5.01 -30.36
N GLU A 116 -4.94 5.16 -31.60
CA GLU A 116 -5.46 6.07 -32.62
C GLU A 116 -6.77 5.53 -33.22
#